data_AF-A0A512DWX5-F1
#
_entry.id   AF-A0A512DWX5-F1
#
_cell.length_a   1.000
_cell.length_b   1.000
_cell.length_c   1.000
_cell.angle_alpha   90.00
_cell.angle_beta   90.00
_cell.angle_gamma   90.00
#
_symmetry.space_group_name_H-M   'P 1'
#
loop_
_entity.id
_entity.type
_entity.pdbx_description
1 polymer ?
#
loop_
_entity_poly.entity_id
_entity_poly.type
_entity_poly.pdbx_seq_one_letter_code
_entity_poly.pdbx_strand_id
1 'polypeptide(L)'
;MSANKRSIPEIRERMREIADEHGIAELGELADEMYRNPPVRRAPTSSPSLTPELAEEIRQFAAANPTMSQQDIANHFRVNHGRVSEAMNNEI
;
A
#
# COMPACT_ATOMS: atom_id res chain seq x y z
N MET A 1 -5.39 26.47 15.21
CA MET A 1 -5.40 25.13 15.82
C MET A 1 -3.94 24.74 16.04
N SER A 2 -3.55 24.39 17.26
CA SER A 2 -2.19 23.88 17.52
C SER A 2 -2.05 22.55 16.82
N ALA A 3 -1.10 22.41 15.90
CA ALA A 3 -0.71 21.09 15.42
C ALA A 3 -0.26 20.25 16.63
N ASN A 4 -0.64 18.98 16.68
CA ASN A 4 -0.15 18.08 17.73
C ASN A 4 1.38 17.97 17.61
N LYS A 5 2.09 18.11 18.73
CA LYS A 5 3.56 18.14 18.76
C LYS A 5 4.21 16.80 18.42
N ARG A 6 3.47 15.69 18.55
CA ARG A 6 3.92 14.31 18.37
C ARG A 6 2.92 13.54 17.53
N SER A 7 3.43 12.61 16.74
CA SER A 7 2.67 11.57 16.05
C SER A 7 2.16 10.50 17.03
N ILE A 8 1.17 9.71 16.62
CA ILE A 8 0.63 8.60 17.44
C ILE A 8 1.73 7.59 17.83
N PRO A 9 2.67 7.17 16.94
CA PRO A 9 3.78 6.33 17.34
C PRO A 9 4.66 6.94 18.43
N GLU A 10 5.01 8.23 18.32
CA GLU A 10 5.82 8.93 19.31
C GLU A 10 5.09 9.09 20.65
N ILE A 11 3.77 9.23 20.63
CA ILE A 11 2.94 9.29 21.84
C ILE A 11 2.94 7.92 22.55
N ARG A 12 2.73 6.83 21.80
CA ARG A 12 2.77 5.47 22.38
C ARG A 12 4.11 5.14 23.01
N GLU A 13 5.20 5.49 22.33
CA GLU A 13 6.55 5.27 22.86
C GLU A 13 6.72 6.03 24.17
N ARG A 14 6.32 7.32 24.19
CA ARG A 14 6.39 8.11 25.40
C ARG A 14 5.51 7.57 26.54
N MET A 15 4.35 6.97 26.22
CA MET A 15 3.49 6.35 27.22
C MET A 15 4.14 5.11 27.85
N ARG A 16 4.83 4.27 27.06
CA ARG A 16 5.58 3.12 27.55
C ARG A 16 6.76 3.54 28.43
N GLU A 17 7.51 4.57 28.02
CA GLU A 17 8.59 5.14 28.85
C GLU A 17 8.07 5.59 30.22
N ILE A 18 6.92 6.28 30.27
CA ILE A 18 6.30 6.74 31.52
C ILE A 18 5.79 5.54 32.34
N ALA A 19 5.25 4.50 31.68
CA ALA A 19 4.82 3.28 32.34
C ALA A 19 5.98 2.60 33.07
N ASP A 20 7.14 2.48 32.42
CA ASP A 20 8.35 1.89 32.99
C ASP A 20 8.98 2.78 34.08
N GLU A 21 9.08 4.09 33.82
CA GLU A 21 9.68 5.07 34.74
C GLU A 21 8.93 5.15 36.08
N HIS A 22 7.60 5.06 36.04
CA HIS A 22 6.74 5.20 37.22
C HIS A 22 6.12 3.89 37.71
N GLY A 23 6.37 2.76 37.03
CA GLY A 23 5.78 1.46 37.36
C GLY A 23 4.27 1.38 37.16
N ILE A 24 3.73 2.13 36.20
CA ILE A 24 2.28 2.19 35.90
C ILE A 24 1.98 1.27 34.71
N ALA A 25 1.79 -0.01 34.99
CA ALA A 25 1.55 -1.03 33.96
C ALA A 25 0.38 -0.68 33.00
N GLU A 26 -0.69 -0.10 33.53
CA GLU A 26 -1.88 0.32 32.77
C GLU A 26 -1.55 1.28 31.61
N LEU A 27 -0.54 2.15 31.75
CA LEU A 27 -0.13 3.05 30.67
C LEU A 27 0.51 2.30 29.49
N GLY A 28 1.23 1.21 29.79
CA GLY A 28 1.77 0.31 28.76
C GLY A 28 0.66 -0.41 28.01
N GLU A 29 -0.32 -0.94 28.75
CA GLU A 29 -1.50 -1.62 28.18
C GLU A 29 -2.31 -0.66 27.28
N LEU A 30 -2.57 0.56 27.74
CA LEU A 30 -3.26 1.58 26.94
C LEU A 30 -2.48 1.95 25.67
N ALA A 31 -1.15 2.01 25.73
CA ALA A 31 -0.34 2.26 24.53
C ALA A 31 -0.52 1.14 23.49
N ASP A 32 -0.68 -0.10 23.94
CA ASP A 32 -0.90 -1.26 23.07
C ASP A 32 -2.32 -1.31 22.49
N GLU A 33 -3.31 -0.67 23.12
CA GLU A 33 -4.67 -0.57 22.60
C GLU A 33 -4.86 0.57 21.57
N MET A 34 -3.89 1.48 21.44
CA MET A 34 -3.98 2.65 20.55
C MET A 34 -3.80 2.34 19.06
N TYR A 35 -3.70 1.07 18.65
CA TYR A 35 -3.69 0.74 17.24
C TYR A 35 -5.06 0.94 16.60
N ARG A 36 -5.05 1.26 15.31
CA ARG A 36 -6.29 1.41 14.55
C ARG A 36 -6.97 0.04 14.44
N ASN A 37 -8.25 -0.03 14.79
CA ASN A 37 -9.06 -1.21 14.52
C ASN A 37 -8.98 -1.60 13.02
N PRO A 38 -8.83 -2.90 12.71
CA PRO A 38 -8.81 -3.34 11.34
C PRO A 38 -10.13 -2.95 10.64
N PRO A 39 -10.10 -2.65 9.34
CA PRO A 39 -11.31 -2.31 8.61
C PRO A 39 -12.32 -3.46 8.68
N VAL A 40 -13.57 -3.15 9.08
CA VAL A 40 -14.66 -4.12 9.25
C VAL A 40 -14.95 -4.88 7.95
N ARG A 41 -14.71 -4.26 6.80
CA ARG A 41 -14.83 -4.87 5.47
C ARG A 41 -13.65 -4.45 4.61
N ARG A 42 -12.99 -5.44 4.01
CA ARG A 42 -12.09 -5.24 2.87
C ARG A 42 -12.85 -5.64 1.60
N ALA A 43 -12.83 -4.79 0.58
CA ALA A 43 -13.32 -5.19 -0.73
C ALA A 43 -12.44 -6.33 -1.25
N PRO A 44 -13.00 -7.39 -1.84
CA PRO A 44 -12.20 -8.40 -2.51
C PRO A 44 -11.43 -7.73 -3.65
N THR A 45 -10.21 -8.19 -3.90
CA THR A 45 -9.45 -7.79 -5.09
C THR A 45 -10.25 -8.16 -6.33
N SER A 46 -10.83 -7.16 -7.00
CA SER A 46 -11.68 -7.37 -8.18
C SER A 46 -10.87 -7.60 -9.46
N SER A 47 -9.61 -7.19 -9.45
CA SER A 47 -8.75 -7.22 -10.61
C SER A 47 -7.95 -8.53 -10.66
N PRO A 48 -8.10 -9.38 -11.70
CA PRO A 48 -7.39 -10.65 -11.82
C PRO A 48 -5.88 -10.42 -11.76
N SER A 49 -5.08 -11.25 -11.08
CA SER A 49 -3.62 -11.09 -11.05
C SER A 49 -3.06 -10.93 -12.46
N LEU A 50 -2.09 -10.04 -12.64
CA LEU A 50 -1.34 -9.95 -13.90
C LEU A 50 -0.66 -11.31 -14.10
N THR A 51 -1.04 -12.05 -15.14
CA THR A 51 -0.41 -13.34 -15.41
C THR A 51 0.90 -13.12 -16.17
N PRO A 52 1.90 -14.01 -16.00
CA PRO A 52 3.15 -13.92 -16.75
C PRO A 52 2.95 -13.83 -18.27
N GLU A 53 1.94 -14.53 -18.79
CA GLU A 53 1.59 -14.54 -20.21
C GLU A 53 1.07 -13.18 -20.67
N LEU A 54 0.14 -12.58 -19.92
CA LEU A 54 -0.41 -11.25 -20.24
C LEU A 54 0.66 -10.16 -20.15
N ALA A 55 1.59 -10.27 -19.19
CA ALA A 55 2.70 -9.34 -19.08
C ALA A 55 3.67 -9.43 -20.28
N GLU A 56 3.92 -10.64 -20.77
CA GLU A 56 4.72 -10.86 -21.97
C GLU A 56 4.04 -10.30 -23.23
N GLU A 57 2.73 -10.50 -23.38
CA GLU A 57 1.96 -9.90 -24.47
C GLU A 57 2.01 -8.36 -24.42
N ILE A 58 1.89 -7.76 -23.24
CA ILE A 58 2.00 -6.30 -23.06
C ILE A 58 3.40 -5.80 -23.47
N ARG A 59 4.47 -6.50 -23.06
CA ARG A 59 5.85 -6.13 -23.45
C ARG A 59 6.08 -6.22 -24.94
N GLN A 60 5.63 -7.29 -25.58
CA GLN A 60 5.75 -7.47 -27.03
C GLN A 60 4.96 -6.39 -27.78
N PHE A 61 3.75 -6.09 -27.32
CA PHE A 61 2.92 -5.05 -27.91
C PHE A 61 3.52 -3.65 -27.76
N ALA A 62 4.09 -3.33 -26.59
CA ALA A 62 4.79 -2.07 -26.35
C ALA A 62 6.05 -1.94 -27.22
N ALA A 63 6.82 -3.02 -27.37
CA ALA A 63 8.00 -3.05 -28.25
C ALA A 63 7.63 -2.86 -29.73
N ALA A 64 6.49 -3.39 -30.15
CA ALA A 64 5.96 -3.20 -31.51
C ALA A 64 5.38 -1.78 -31.74
N ASN A 65 5.02 -1.05 -30.67
CA ASN A 65 4.39 0.26 -30.73
C ASN A 65 5.11 1.29 -29.84
N PRO A 66 6.38 1.66 -30.17
CA PRO A 66 7.24 2.44 -29.28
C PRO A 66 6.76 3.87 -28.99
N THR A 67 5.84 4.41 -29.81
CA THR A 67 5.26 5.75 -29.65
C THR A 67 3.92 5.74 -28.91
N MET A 68 3.37 4.57 -28.64
CA MET A 68 2.07 4.44 -27.98
C MET A 68 2.22 4.68 -26.49
N SER A 69 1.28 5.43 -25.90
CA SER A 69 1.33 5.69 -24.47
C SER A 69 0.96 4.44 -23.66
N GLN A 70 1.49 4.33 -22.44
CA GLN A 70 1.10 3.23 -21.54
C GLN A 70 -0.40 3.23 -21.24
N GLN A 71 -1.06 4.41 -21.26
CA GLN A 71 -2.51 4.52 -21.10
C GLN A 71 -3.26 3.90 -22.28
N ASP A 72 -2.77 4.09 -23.51
CA ASP A 72 -3.38 3.49 -24.70
C ASP A 72 -3.17 1.98 -24.73
N ILE A 73 -2.00 1.50 -24.32
CA ILE A 73 -1.71 0.08 -24.12
C ILE A 73 -2.66 -0.49 -23.05
N ALA A 74 -2.84 0.20 -21.93
CA ALA A 74 -3.78 -0.21 -20.87
C ALA A 74 -5.22 -0.31 -21.38
N ASN A 75 -5.64 0.64 -22.21
CA ASN A 75 -6.95 0.63 -22.86
C ASN A 75 -7.09 -0.56 -23.83
N HIS A 76 -6.03 -0.89 -24.59
CA HIS A 76 -6.01 -2.02 -25.51
C HIS A 76 -6.21 -3.36 -24.78
N PHE A 77 -5.45 -3.58 -23.71
CA PHE A 77 -5.52 -4.80 -22.89
C PHE A 77 -6.63 -4.79 -21.83
N ARG A 78 -7.39 -3.69 -21.70
CA ARG A 78 -8.42 -3.48 -20.68
C ARG A 78 -7.92 -3.71 -19.25
N VAL A 79 -6.70 -3.26 -18.98
CA VAL A 79 -6.06 -3.33 -17.67
C VAL A 79 -5.87 -1.92 -17.09
N ASN A 80 -5.55 -1.84 -15.80
CA ASN A 80 -5.13 -0.57 -15.19
C ASN A 80 -3.73 -0.16 -15.70
N HIS A 81 -3.49 1.14 -15.87
CA HIS A 81 -2.18 1.67 -16.29
C HIS A 81 -1.02 1.18 -15.39
N GLY A 82 -1.25 1.05 -14.08
CA GLY A 82 -0.27 0.51 -13.14
C GLY A 82 0.21 -0.90 -13.51
N ARG A 83 -0.68 -1.73 -14.06
CA ARG A 83 -0.33 -3.10 -14.50
C ARG A 83 0.52 -3.14 -15.75
N VAL A 84 0.35 -2.16 -16.64
CA VAL A 84 1.25 -1.98 -17.78
C VAL A 84 2.64 -1.60 -17.28
N SER A 85 2.72 -0.71 -16.28
CA SER A 85 4.01 -0.38 -15.66
C SER A 85 4.66 -1.58 -14.97
N GLU A 86 3.89 -2.37 -14.20
CA GLU A 86 4.37 -3.60 -13.56
C GLU A 86 4.89 -4.60 -14.61
N ALA A 87 4.15 -4.81 -15.71
CA ALA A 87 4.55 -5.69 -16.81
C ALA A 87 5.85 -5.24 -17.50
N MET A 88 6.02 -3.93 -17.71
CA MET A 88 7.21 -3.33 -18.33
C MET A 88 8.44 -3.38 -17.40
N ASN A 89 8.24 -3.34 -16.09
CA ASN A 89 9.29 -3.39 -15.07
C ASN A 89 9.64 -4.83 -14.62
N ASN A 90 8.98 -5.86 -15.15
CA ASN A 90 9.10 -7.27 -14.73
C ASN A 90 8.73 -7.52 -13.24
N GLU A 91 7.75 -6.78 -12.73
CA GLU A 91 7.25 -6.91 -11.35
C GLU A 91 5.94 -7.74 -11.34
N ILE A 92 6.04 -9.03 -11.69
CA ILE A 92 4.88 -9.97 -11.78
C ILE A 92 4.86 -10.91 -10.57
#